data_AF-A0A969VS67-F1
#
_entry.id   AF-A0A969VS67-F1
#
_cell.length_a   1.000
_cell.length_b   1.000
_cell.length_c   1.000
_cell.angle_alpha   90.00
_cell.angle_beta   90.00
_cell.angle_gamma   90.00
#
_symmetry.space_group_name_H-M   'P 1'
#
loop_
_entity.id
_entity.type
_entity.pdbx_description
1 polymer ?
#
loop_
_entity_poly.entity_id
_entity_poly.type
_entity_poly.pdbx_seq_one_letter_code
_entity_poly.pdbx_strand_id
1 'polypeptide(L)'
;MKIFHGFNKKFIKGDIYGGVTAGIIALPLGLAWGTVSGLGPLTGIYSSIIVGFLAAMFGGTPGQISGPTGPMVVIIAAAFLEFKDQPEIVFFCVTFSGLIQILIGIFRLGNLINKIPYCVCSGFMSGVGLIIISLQLTILFGLGAKPQVISALVNLQNISNVNGQALLIGSFGLLILFFIPKKINKIIPSSIIVLLLGSLLSYLFFSQQELIGDIPKGLPSFHFTLPKPDQYLAVLFYSTALALVGVIDSLLTAVVHDRITLTKHLPNKESIGQGVGN
;
A
#
# COMPACT_ATOMS: atom_id res chain seq x y z
N MET A 1 -19.48 -13.40 -18.47
CA MET A 1 -18.81 -12.19 -17.93
C MET A 1 -17.54 -11.97 -18.77
N LYS A 2 -17.28 -10.76 -19.31
CA LYS A 2 -16.00 -10.54 -20.04
C LYS A 2 -14.84 -10.72 -19.05
N ILE A 3 -13.87 -11.57 -19.39
CA ILE A 3 -12.69 -11.86 -18.55
C ILE A 3 -11.93 -10.54 -18.30
N PHE A 4 -11.60 -9.82 -19.37
CA PHE A 4 -11.02 -8.48 -19.31
C PHE A 4 -12.11 -7.42 -19.34
N HIS A 5 -12.26 -6.66 -18.25
CA HIS A 5 -13.21 -5.55 -18.21
C HIS A 5 -12.55 -4.28 -18.74
N GLY A 6 -13.23 -3.54 -19.61
CA GLY A 6 -12.76 -2.26 -20.12
C GLY A 6 -11.66 -2.28 -21.20
N PHE A 7 -11.04 -3.43 -21.52
CA PHE A 7 -9.99 -3.49 -22.54
C PHE A 7 -10.53 -3.18 -23.96
N ASN A 8 -9.98 -2.17 -24.62
CA ASN A 8 -10.33 -1.79 -25.98
C ASN A 8 -9.09 -1.31 -26.76
N LYS A 9 -8.85 -1.91 -27.93
CA LYS A 9 -7.71 -1.60 -28.81
C LYS A 9 -7.62 -0.12 -29.20
N LYS A 10 -8.74 0.62 -29.17
CA LYS A 10 -8.77 2.06 -29.46
C LYS A 10 -8.00 2.91 -28.45
N PHE A 11 -7.86 2.46 -27.20
CA PHE A 11 -7.26 3.25 -26.11
C PHE A 11 -5.81 2.85 -25.77
N ILE A 12 -5.20 1.91 -26.51
CA ILE A 12 -3.85 1.37 -26.23
C ILE A 12 -2.81 2.46 -25.96
N LYS A 13 -2.80 3.55 -26.74
CA LYS A 13 -1.85 4.65 -26.50
C LYS A 13 -2.05 5.27 -25.12
N GLY A 14 -3.29 5.59 -24.77
CA GLY A 14 -3.63 6.15 -23.45
C GLY A 14 -3.33 5.18 -22.32
N ASP A 15 -3.65 3.90 -22.50
CA ASP A 15 -3.41 2.85 -21.52
C ASP A 15 -1.91 2.65 -21.24
N ILE A 16 -1.06 2.72 -22.27
CA ILE A 16 0.40 2.64 -22.12
C ILE A 16 0.92 3.86 -21.34
N TYR A 17 0.54 5.08 -21.72
CA TYR A 17 0.98 6.29 -21.01
C TYR A 17 0.50 6.29 -19.55
N GLY A 18 -0.76 5.92 -19.32
CA GLY A 18 -1.34 5.81 -17.98
C GLY A 18 -0.65 4.75 -17.13
N GLY A 19 -0.46 3.54 -17.68
CA GLY A 19 0.20 2.43 -17.00
C GLY A 19 1.66 2.71 -16.65
N VAL A 20 2.43 3.30 -17.57
CA VAL A 20 3.83 3.69 -17.29
C VAL A 20 3.88 4.75 -16.20
N THR A 21 3.04 5.78 -16.27
CA THR A 21 2.98 6.84 -15.24
C THR A 21 2.58 6.27 -13.88
N ALA A 22 1.58 5.39 -13.85
CA ALA A 22 1.12 4.70 -12.65
C ALA A 22 2.22 3.83 -12.02
N GLY A 23 2.91 3.02 -12.82
CA GLY A 23 3.99 2.15 -12.34
C GLY A 23 5.15 2.97 -11.77
N ILE A 24 5.51 4.06 -12.43
CA ILE A 24 6.52 5.00 -11.97
C ILE A 24 6.17 5.59 -10.58
N ILE A 25 4.90 5.93 -10.34
CA ILE A 25 4.42 6.45 -9.04
C ILE A 25 4.35 5.33 -7.99
N ALA A 26 3.97 4.11 -8.40
CA ALA A 26 3.80 2.96 -7.52
C ALA A 26 5.13 2.42 -6.97
N LEU A 27 6.24 2.58 -7.70
CA LEU A 27 7.56 2.07 -7.29
C LEU A 27 8.05 2.64 -5.93
N PRO A 28 8.16 3.97 -5.73
CA PRO A 28 8.51 4.53 -4.43
C PRO A 28 7.52 4.15 -3.32
N LEU A 29 6.24 4.08 -3.67
CA LEU A 29 5.18 3.75 -2.71
C LEU A 29 5.30 2.30 -2.21
N GLY A 30 5.52 1.34 -3.13
CA GLY A 30 5.72 -0.07 -2.80
C GLY A 30 6.95 -0.29 -1.93
N LEU A 31 8.05 0.38 -2.23
CA LEU A 31 9.27 0.35 -1.40
C LEU A 31 8.99 0.83 0.03
N ALA A 32 8.33 1.99 0.18
CA ALA A 32 8.02 2.57 1.47
C ALA A 32 7.01 1.71 2.27
N TRP A 33 6.01 1.14 1.60
CA TRP A 33 5.02 0.29 2.26
C TRP A 33 5.60 -1.06 2.69
N GLY A 34 6.50 -1.64 1.88
CA GLY A 34 7.24 -2.84 2.27
C GLY A 34 8.08 -2.62 3.53
N THR A 35 8.81 -1.50 3.62
CA THR A 35 9.61 -1.20 4.83
C THR A 35 8.74 -0.95 6.06
N VAL A 36 7.66 -0.18 5.93
CA VAL A 36 6.74 0.12 7.04
C VAL A 36 6.03 -1.13 7.55
N SER A 37 5.77 -2.11 6.68
CA SER A 37 5.16 -3.38 7.07
C SER A 37 6.05 -4.28 7.94
N GLY A 38 7.36 -4.02 7.99
CA GLY A 38 8.35 -4.90 8.62
C GLY A 38 8.77 -6.10 7.77
N LEU A 39 8.04 -6.43 6.70
CA LEU A 39 8.36 -7.54 5.78
C LEU A 39 9.48 -7.20 4.77
N GLY A 40 9.89 -5.94 4.71
CA GLY A 40 10.99 -5.45 3.89
C GLY A 40 10.57 -4.84 2.54
N PRO A 41 11.45 -4.06 1.88
CA PRO A 41 11.09 -3.27 0.69
C PRO A 41 10.67 -4.13 -0.51
N LEU A 42 11.30 -5.31 -0.63
CA LEU A 42 11.11 -6.23 -1.74
C LEU A 42 9.68 -6.79 -1.77
N THR A 43 9.11 -7.11 -0.61
CA THR A 43 7.73 -7.63 -0.52
C THR A 43 6.72 -6.60 -0.99
N GLY A 44 6.96 -5.31 -0.69
CA GLY A 44 6.12 -4.21 -1.18
C GLY A 44 6.20 -4.02 -2.70
N ILE A 45 7.39 -4.17 -3.31
CA ILE A 45 7.52 -4.15 -4.78
C ILE A 45 6.77 -5.32 -5.42
N TYR A 46 6.99 -6.55 -4.93
CA TYR A 46 6.33 -7.72 -5.48
C TYR A 46 4.82 -7.68 -5.29
N SER A 47 4.34 -7.20 -4.14
CA SER A 47 2.92 -6.97 -3.89
C SER A 47 2.34 -6.00 -4.91
N SER A 48 2.99 -4.85 -5.17
CA SER A 48 2.53 -3.89 -6.19
C SER A 48 2.45 -4.51 -7.59
N ILE A 49 3.40 -5.37 -7.95
CA ILE A 49 3.41 -6.04 -9.27
C ILE A 49 2.29 -7.07 -9.36
N ILE A 50 2.21 -7.99 -8.39
CA ILE A 50 1.29 -9.14 -8.42
C ILE A 50 -0.16 -8.66 -8.26
N VAL A 51 -0.44 -7.89 -7.21
CA VAL A 51 -1.78 -7.36 -6.94
C VAL A 51 -2.20 -6.42 -8.07
N GLY A 52 -1.32 -5.52 -8.51
CA GLY A 52 -1.61 -4.59 -9.59
C GLY A 52 -1.96 -5.29 -10.91
N PHE A 53 -1.21 -6.34 -11.27
CA PHE A 53 -1.46 -7.10 -12.48
C PHE A 53 -2.74 -7.95 -12.39
N LEU A 54 -2.87 -8.76 -11.35
CA LEU A 54 -3.98 -9.70 -11.21
C LEU A 54 -5.30 -8.98 -10.96
N ALA A 55 -5.32 -7.98 -10.07
CA ALA A 55 -6.54 -7.21 -9.82
C ALA A 55 -6.97 -6.40 -11.05
N ALA A 56 -6.04 -5.84 -11.85
CA ALA A 56 -6.40 -5.17 -13.09
C ALA A 56 -6.99 -6.14 -14.15
N MET A 57 -6.50 -7.38 -14.21
CA MET A 57 -7.02 -8.39 -15.13
C MET A 57 -8.41 -8.90 -14.75
N PHE A 58 -8.61 -9.22 -13.46
CA PHE A 58 -9.82 -9.88 -12.97
C PHE A 58 -10.83 -8.94 -12.33
N GLY A 59 -10.47 -7.67 -12.15
CA GLY A 59 -11.28 -6.63 -11.52
C GLY A 59 -12.47 -6.12 -12.34
N GLY A 60 -13.24 -5.26 -11.69
CA GLY A 60 -14.49 -4.67 -12.14
C GLY A 60 -14.41 -3.18 -12.50
N THR A 61 -13.27 -2.53 -12.31
CA THR A 61 -13.09 -1.08 -12.56
C THR A 61 -11.97 -0.83 -13.58
N PRO A 62 -12.28 -0.43 -14.84
CA PRO A 62 -11.25 -0.13 -15.83
C PRO A 62 -10.45 1.11 -15.44
N GLY A 63 -9.13 0.99 -15.26
CA GLY A 63 -8.26 2.12 -14.88
C GLY A 63 -7.99 2.26 -13.38
N GLN A 64 -8.55 1.38 -12.55
CA GLN A 64 -8.16 1.26 -11.16
C GLN A 64 -6.78 0.59 -11.05
N ILE A 65 -5.91 1.17 -10.22
CA ILE A 65 -4.57 0.66 -9.95
C ILE A 65 -4.60 0.07 -8.54
N SER A 66 -4.14 -1.16 -8.41
CA SER A 66 -4.14 -1.91 -7.15
C SER A 66 -2.72 -2.18 -6.68
N GLY A 67 -2.52 -2.23 -5.37
CA GLY A 67 -1.23 -2.45 -4.75
C GLY A 67 -1.35 -2.32 -3.22
N PRO A 68 -0.24 -2.44 -2.48
CA PRO A 68 -0.26 -2.24 -1.03
C PRO A 68 -0.65 -0.79 -0.72
N THR A 69 -1.67 -0.62 0.12
CA THR A 69 -2.14 0.68 0.59
C THR A 69 -1.79 0.91 2.05
N GLY A 70 -1.69 2.17 2.45
CA GLY A 70 -1.40 2.54 3.85
C GLY A 70 -2.27 1.82 4.89
N PRO A 71 -3.62 1.78 4.74
CA PRO A 71 -4.49 1.04 5.66
C PRO A 71 -4.12 -0.45 5.77
N MET A 72 -3.86 -1.12 4.65
CA MET A 72 -3.49 -2.53 4.64
C MET A 72 -2.14 -2.75 5.33
N VAL A 73 -1.16 -1.89 5.05
CA VAL A 73 0.19 -1.96 5.62
C VAL A 73 0.17 -1.83 7.15
N VAL A 74 -0.70 -1.01 7.72
CA VAL A 74 -0.84 -0.89 9.17
C VAL A 74 -1.30 -2.23 9.78
N ILE A 75 -2.23 -2.92 9.13
CA ILE A 75 -2.70 -4.24 9.59
C ILE A 75 -1.62 -5.30 9.41
N ILE A 76 -0.89 -5.27 8.28
CA ILE A 76 0.24 -6.17 8.04
C ILE A 76 1.35 -5.96 9.08
N ALA A 77 1.69 -4.71 9.41
CA ALA A 77 2.67 -4.40 10.45
C ALA A 77 2.23 -4.92 11.82
N ALA A 78 0.94 -4.78 12.16
CA ALA A 78 0.38 -5.36 13.37
C ALA A 78 0.43 -6.90 13.37
N ALA A 79 0.13 -7.54 12.24
CA ALA A 79 0.24 -9.00 12.09
C ALA A 79 1.69 -9.48 12.21
N PHE A 80 2.64 -8.75 11.62
CA PHE A 80 4.07 -9.05 11.70
C PHE A 80 4.59 -9.00 13.14
N LEU A 81 4.06 -8.10 13.96
CA LEU A 81 4.37 -8.06 15.39
C LEU A 81 3.75 -9.19 16.20
N GLU A 82 2.57 -9.66 15.82
CA GLU A 82 1.89 -10.76 16.50
C GLU A 82 2.62 -12.08 16.21
N PHE A 83 2.92 -12.34 14.94
CA PHE A 83 3.57 -13.56 14.47
C PHE A 83 5.10 -13.39 14.38
N LYS A 84 5.74 -12.84 15.43
CA LYS A 84 7.18 -12.55 15.43
C LYS A 84 7.99 -13.72 14.89
N ASP A 85 8.95 -13.40 14.02
CA ASP A 85 9.86 -14.33 13.37
C ASP A 85 9.19 -15.37 12.45
N GLN A 86 7.90 -15.21 12.13
CA GLN A 86 7.12 -16.09 11.24
C GLN A 86 6.44 -15.29 10.12
N PRO A 87 7.22 -14.65 9.22
CA PRO A 87 6.67 -13.86 8.12
C PRO A 87 5.79 -14.70 7.17
N GLU A 88 5.99 -16.03 7.12
CA GLU A 88 5.16 -16.91 6.29
C GLU A 88 3.69 -16.91 6.72
N ILE A 89 3.41 -16.73 8.02
CA ILE A 89 2.04 -16.65 8.53
C ILE A 89 1.38 -15.34 8.12
N VAL A 90 2.15 -14.25 8.05
CA VAL A 90 1.63 -12.97 7.56
C VAL A 90 1.25 -13.09 6.08
N PHE A 91 2.08 -13.75 5.26
CA PHE A 91 1.72 -14.05 3.86
C PHE A 91 0.49 -14.96 3.77
N PHE A 92 0.37 -15.96 4.65
CA PHE A 92 -0.83 -16.78 4.74
C PHE A 92 -2.07 -15.92 5.05
N CYS A 93 -1.97 -14.94 5.95
CA CYS A 93 -3.08 -14.03 6.25
C CYS A 93 -3.49 -13.20 5.04
N VAL A 94 -2.53 -12.73 4.24
CA VAL A 94 -2.81 -11.99 2.99
C VAL A 94 -3.51 -12.88 1.97
N THR A 95 -3.01 -14.09 1.72
CA THR A 95 -3.64 -15.04 0.80
C THR A 95 -5.03 -15.48 1.28
N PHE A 96 -5.19 -15.74 2.58
CA PHE A 96 -6.49 -16.09 3.16
C PHE A 96 -7.46 -14.90 3.11
N SER A 97 -6.96 -13.67 3.25
CA SER A 97 -7.77 -12.48 3.00
C SER A 97 -8.27 -12.43 1.56
N GLY A 98 -7.42 -12.77 0.57
CA GLY A 98 -7.81 -12.86 -0.83
C GLY A 98 -8.93 -13.86 -1.08
N LEU A 99 -8.87 -15.03 -0.46
CA LEU A 99 -9.96 -16.01 -0.47
C LEU A 99 -11.26 -15.44 0.10
N ILE A 100 -11.21 -14.73 1.23
CA ILE A 100 -12.38 -14.06 1.80
C ILE A 100 -12.95 -13.00 0.83
N GLN A 101 -12.10 -12.22 0.17
CA GLN A 101 -12.52 -11.22 -0.83
C GLN A 101 -13.18 -11.86 -2.06
N ILE A 102 -12.67 -13.00 -2.52
CA ILE A 102 -13.30 -13.80 -3.58
C ILE A 102 -14.69 -14.26 -3.12
N LEU A 103 -14.82 -14.79 -1.90
CA LEU A 103 -16.11 -15.22 -1.33
C LEU A 103 -17.10 -14.05 -1.22
N ILE A 104 -16.65 -12.87 -0.77
CA ILE A 104 -17.45 -11.64 -0.74
C ILE A 104 -18.03 -11.33 -2.13
N GLY A 105 -17.20 -11.44 -3.18
CA GLY A 105 -17.65 -11.21 -4.55
C GLY A 105 -18.62 -12.29 -5.07
N ILE A 106 -18.35 -13.57 -4.78
CA ILE A 106 -19.22 -14.70 -5.16
C ILE A 106 -20.61 -14.57 -4.51
N PHE A 107 -20.66 -14.27 -3.20
CA PHE A 107 -21.90 -14.06 -2.46
C PHE A 107 -22.57 -12.71 -2.75
N ARG A 108 -22.01 -11.92 -3.68
CA ARG A 108 -22.53 -10.62 -4.11
C ARG A 108 -22.62 -9.58 -2.99
N LEU A 109 -21.75 -9.71 -1.98
CA LEU A 109 -21.68 -8.82 -0.83
C LEU A 109 -20.99 -7.50 -1.15
N GLY A 110 -20.25 -7.38 -2.26
CA GLY A 110 -19.62 -6.14 -2.70
C GLY A 110 -20.61 -4.98 -2.91
N ASN A 111 -21.87 -5.30 -3.25
CA ASN A 111 -22.93 -4.30 -3.37
C ASN A 111 -23.31 -3.64 -2.03
N LEU A 112 -23.00 -4.27 -0.89
CA LEU A 112 -23.28 -3.69 0.43
C LEU A 112 -22.40 -2.47 0.71
N ILE A 113 -21.23 -2.37 0.08
CA ILE A 113 -20.33 -1.24 0.29
C ILE A 113 -20.89 0.06 -0.28
N ASN A 114 -21.73 -0.01 -1.32
CA ASN A 114 -22.49 1.15 -1.81
C ASN A 114 -23.46 1.72 -0.77
N LYS A 115 -23.75 0.98 0.32
CA LYS A 115 -24.59 1.44 1.43
C LYS A 115 -23.80 2.10 2.56
N ILE A 116 -22.46 2.11 2.51
CA ILE A 116 -21.63 2.75 3.53
C ILE A 116 -21.78 4.27 3.39
N PRO A 117 -22.20 4.98 4.45
CA PRO A 117 -22.34 6.43 4.40
C PRO A 117 -21.00 7.12 4.14
N TYR A 118 -21.03 8.23 3.38
CA TYR A 118 -19.84 9.05 3.13
C TYR A 118 -19.09 9.46 4.41
N CYS A 119 -19.82 9.74 5.51
CA CYS A 119 -19.23 10.08 6.80
C CYS A 119 -18.32 8.98 7.36
N VAL A 120 -18.68 7.70 7.17
CA VAL A 120 -17.87 6.56 7.63
C VAL A 120 -16.59 6.46 6.80
N CYS A 121 -16.70 6.59 5.47
CA CYS A 121 -15.54 6.56 4.58
C CYS A 121 -14.57 7.71 4.88
N SER A 122 -15.10 8.92 5.03
CA SER A 122 -14.31 10.11 5.37
C SER A 122 -13.61 9.96 6.73
N GLY A 123 -14.32 9.47 7.75
CA GLY A 123 -13.75 9.20 9.07
C GLY A 123 -12.66 8.13 9.04
N PHE A 124 -12.89 7.03 8.33
CA PHE A 124 -11.90 5.96 8.16
C PHE A 124 -10.63 6.46 7.47
N MET A 125 -10.76 7.14 6.32
CA MET A 125 -9.62 7.70 5.59
C MET A 125 -8.84 8.73 6.41
N SER A 126 -9.54 9.61 7.14
CA SER A 126 -8.92 10.60 8.02
C SER A 126 -8.18 9.93 9.18
N GLY A 127 -8.77 8.89 9.77
CA GLY A 127 -8.15 8.09 10.82
C GLY A 127 -6.88 7.38 10.35
N VAL A 128 -6.91 6.73 9.19
CA VAL A 128 -5.72 6.12 8.59
C VAL A 128 -4.65 7.17 8.29
N GLY A 129 -5.04 8.36 7.78
CA GLY A 129 -4.12 9.47 7.57
C GLY A 129 -3.39 9.87 8.85
N LEU A 130 -4.11 10.00 9.97
CA LEU A 130 -3.52 10.29 11.28
C LEU A 130 -2.57 9.18 11.73
N ILE A 131 -2.95 7.91 11.57
CA ILE A 131 -2.09 6.76 11.88
C ILE A 131 -0.78 6.85 11.09
N ILE A 132 -0.85 7.03 9.76
CA ILE A 132 0.32 7.13 8.89
C ILE A 132 1.22 8.30 9.33
N ILE A 133 0.65 9.49 9.55
CA ILE A 133 1.41 10.66 10.00
C ILE A 133 2.11 10.36 11.32
N SER A 134 1.41 9.81 12.32
CA SER A 134 2.01 9.47 13.62
C SER A 134 3.16 8.48 13.49
N LEU A 135 3.05 7.46 12.64
CA LEU A 135 4.12 6.49 12.41
C LEU A 135 5.31 7.12 11.67
N GLN A 136 5.05 7.92 10.63
CA GLN A 136 6.09 8.56 9.81
C GLN A 136 6.85 9.67 10.54
N LEU A 137 6.25 10.35 11.52
CA LEU A 137 6.95 11.37 12.32
C LEU A 137 8.20 10.78 13.00
N THR A 138 8.12 9.57 13.55
CA THR A 138 9.30 8.94 14.18
C THR A 138 10.44 8.71 13.21
N ILE A 139 10.13 8.33 11.97
CA ILE A 139 11.11 8.14 10.88
C ILE A 139 11.68 9.49 10.44
N LEU A 140 10.84 10.53 10.33
CA LEU A 140 11.24 11.89 9.98
C LEU A 140 12.25 12.47 10.99
N PHE A 141 12.05 12.23 12.29
CA PHE A 141 12.99 12.63 13.34
C PHE A 141 14.18 11.68 13.50
N GLY A 142 14.24 10.59 12.72
CA GLY A 142 15.30 9.58 12.78
C GLY A 142 15.34 8.78 14.07
N LEU A 143 14.18 8.59 14.72
CA LEU A 143 14.01 7.83 15.96
C LEU A 143 13.68 6.34 15.70
N GLY A 144 13.84 5.90 14.45
CA GLY A 144 13.53 4.55 13.95
C GLY A 144 12.04 4.32 13.71
N ALA A 145 11.73 3.37 12.82
CA ALA A 145 10.36 2.97 12.53
C ALA A 145 9.70 2.31 13.75
N LYS A 146 8.46 2.71 14.05
CA LYS A 146 7.63 2.08 15.08
C LYS A 146 6.39 1.46 14.45
N PRO A 147 5.96 0.28 14.93
CA PRO A 147 4.83 -0.44 14.35
C PRO A 147 3.47 -0.02 14.93
N GLN A 148 3.44 0.62 16.11
CA GLN A 148 2.21 1.01 16.80
C GLN A 148 2.18 2.52 17.09
N VAL A 149 1.02 3.15 16.86
CA VAL A 149 0.83 4.61 17.01
C VAL A 149 1.20 5.10 18.40
N ILE A 150 0.73 4.45 19.47
CA ILE A 150 1.00 4.85 20.85
C ILE A 150 2.50 4.83 21.12
N SER A 151 3.18 3.75 20.71
CA SER A 151 4.64 3.64 20.85
C SER A 151 5.38 4.71 20.04
N ALA A 152 4.87 5.08 18.86
CA ALA A 152 5.44 6.12 18.03
C ALA A 152 5.33 7.49 18.70
N LEU A 153 4.16 7.82 19.25
CA LEU A 153 3.92 9.10 19.94
C LEU A 153 4.74 9.24 21.22
N VAL A 154 4.89 8.17 22.00
CA VAL A 154 5.76 8.17 23.19
C VAL A 154 7.22 8.36 22.77
N ASN A 155 7.66 7.72 21.69
CA ASN A 155 9.05 7.83 21.21
C ASN A 155 9.40 9.27 20.77
N LEU A 156 8.43 10.08 20.33
CA LEU A 156 8.67 11.50 19.98
C LEU A 156 9.14 12.35 21.17
N GLN A 157 8.97 11.88 22.41
CA GLN A 157 9.50 12.56 23.60
C GLN A 157 11.03 12.43 23.71
N ASN A 158 11.66 11.51 22.98
CA ASN A 158 13.11 11.28 22.97
C ASN A 158 13.85 12.31 22.10
N ILE A 159 13.67 13.60 22.40
CA ILE A 159 14.22 14.72 21.62
C ILE A 159 15.75 14.67 21.55
N SER A 160 16.42 14.13 22.57
CA SER A 160 17.87 13.99 22.62
C SER A 160 18.45 13.03 21.58
N ASN A 161 17.66 12.09 21.06
CA ASN A 161 18.11 11.08 20.09
C ASN A 161 17.73 11.43 18.65
N VAL A 162 17.23 12.65 18.40
CA VAL A 162 16.82 13.09 17.07
C VAL A 162 18.04 13.13 16.14
N ASN A 163 17.93 12.43 15.00
CA ASN A 163 18.95 12.48 13.97
C ASN A 163 18.69 13.69 13.05
N GLY A 164 19.51 14.73 13.20
CA GLY A 164 19.40 15.95 12.39
C GLY A 164 19.57 15.71 10.88
N GLN A 165 20.33 14.69 10.46
CA GLN A 165 20.50 14.34 9.05
C GLN A 165 19.20 13.79 8.46
N ALA A 166 18.54 12.87 9.15
CA ALA A 166 17.25 12.33 8.76
C ALA A 166 16.18 13.43 8.67
N LEU A 167 16.14 14.33 9.66
CA LEU A 167 15.22 15.47 9.68
C LEU A 167 15.45 16.43 8.51
N LEU A 168 16.70 16.72 8.17
CA LEU A 168 17.06 17.56 7.03
C LEU A 168 16.61 16.94 5.71
N ILE A 169 16.91 15.66 5.47
CA ILE A 169 16.53 14.96 4.23
C ILE A 169 15.00 14.87 4.12
N GLY A 170 14.32 14.47 5.19
CA GLY A 170 12.86 14.36 5.19
C GLY A 170 12.18 15.72 5.00
N SER A 171 12.66 16.77 5.66
CA SER A 171 12.14 18.14 5.48
C SER A 171 12.39 18.64 4.06
N PHE A 172 13.57 18.40 3.50
CA PHE A 172 13.89 18.73 2.11
C PHE A 172 12.98 17.97 1.13
N GLY A 173 12.71 16.69 1.38
CA GLY A 173 11.76 15.89 0.62
C GLY A 173 10.35 16.47 0.66
N LEU A 174 9.86 16.89 1.83
CA LEU A 174 8.57 17.56 1.98
C LEU A 174 8.53 18.90 1.24
N LEU A 175 9.61 19.69 1.30
CA LEU A 175 9.70 20.96 0.57
C LEU A 175 9.59 20.73 -0.95
N ILE A 176 10.32 19.74 -1.51
CA ILE A 176 10.18 19.40 -2.92
C ILE A 176 8.74 18.98 -3.23
N LEU A 177 8.15 18.12 -2.39
CA LEU A 177 6.81 17.58 -2.64
C LEU A 177 5.73 18.69 -2.68
N PHE A 178 5.85 19.71 -1.83
CA PHE A 178 4.88 20.82 -1.76
C PHE A 178 5.17 21.97 -2.74
N PHE A 179 6.45 22.30 -2.99
CA PHE A 179 6.82 23.51 -3.73
C PHE A 179 7.20 23.26 -5.19
N ILE A 180 7.34 22.00 -5.63
CA ILE A 180 7.68 21.74 -7.03
C ILE A 180 6.57 22.24 -7.99
N PRO A 181 6.92 22.97 -9.07
CA PRO A 181 5.94 23.49 -10.00
C PRO A 181 5.09 22.38 -10.63
N LYS A 182 3.77 22.59 -10.72
CA LYS A 182 2.83 21.65 -11.37
C LYS A 182 3.24 21.24 -12.78
N LYS A 183 3.93 22.13 -13.52
CA LYS A 183 4.46 21.86 -14.87
C LYS A 183 5.52 20.74 -14.85
N ILE A 184 6.40 20.73 -13.86
CA ILE A 184 7.44 19.71 -13.69
C ILE A 184 6.80 18.41 -13.19
N ASN A 185 5.92 18.52 -12.19
CA ASN A 185 5.24 17.36 -11.59
C ASN A 185 4.40 16.56 -12.61
N LYS A 186 3.93 17.22 -13.67
CA LYS A 186 3.21 16.56 -14.78
C LYS A 186 4.10 15.66 -15.64
N ILE A 187 5.40 15.94 -15.69
CA ILE A 187 6.37 15.19 -16.50
C ILE A 187 7.07 14.13 -15.65
N ILE A 188 7.55 14.54 -14.47
CA ILE A 188 8.24 13.67 -13.53
C ILE A 188 7.56 13.84 -12.17
N PRO A 189 6.86 12.81 -11.68
CA PRO A 189 6.25 12.82 -10.35
C PRO A 189 7.24 13.23 -9.26
N SER A 190 6.80 14.13 -8.37
CA SER A 190 7.59 14.67 -7.27
C SER A 190 8.16 13.58 -6.35
N SER A 191 7.44 12.48 -6.15
CA SER A 191 7.89 11.34 -5.36
C SER A 191 9.18 10.71 -5.87
N ILE A 192 9.37 10.63 -7.19
CA ILE A 192 10.60 10.09 -7.81
C ILE A 192 11.74 11.09 -7.64
N ILE A 193 11.45 12.38 -7.83
CA ILE A 193 12.46 13.43 -7.69
C ILE A 193 13.00 13.42 -6.26
N VAL A 194 12.10 13.34 -5.28
CA VAL A 194 12.46 13.19 -3.87
C VAL A 194 13.26 11.91 -3.64
N LEU A 195 12.84 10.78 -4.20
CA LEU A 195 13.56 9.51 -4.05
C LEU A 195 14.99 9.59 -4.62
N LEU A 196 15.17 10.10 -5.83
CA LEU A 196 16.47 10.18 -6.51
C LEU A 196 17.39 11.20 -5.84
N LEU A 197 16.91 12.42 -5.60
CA LEU A 197 17.70 13.47 -4.96
C LEU A 197 17.99 13.13 -3.49
N GLY A 198 17.00 12.60 -2.78
CA GLY A 198 17.16 12.13 -1.41
C GLY A 198 18.22 11.04 -1.31
N SER A 199 18.17 10.04 -2.20
CA SER A 199 19.18 8.97 -2.27
C SER A 199 20.58 9.50 -2.62
N LEU A 200 20.67 10.45 -3.55
CA LEU A 200 21.95 11.05 -3.95
C LEU A 200 22.55 11.90 -2.83
N LEU A 201 21.75 12.74 -2.17
CA LEU A 201 22.19 13.54 -1.03
C LEU A 201 22.59 12.64 0.14
N SER A 202 21.77 11.63 0.42
CA SER A 202 22.03 10.56 1.38
C SER A 202 23.39 9.92 1.14
N TYR A 203 23.70 9.53 -0.10
CA TYR A 203 24.95 8.86 -0.46
C TYR A 203 26.18 9.77 -0.36
N LEU A 204 26.06 11.04 -0.72
CA LEU A 204 27.21 11.97 -0.80
C LEU A 204 27.54 12.63 0.53
N PHE A 205 26.54 12.94 1.36
CA PHE A 205 26.72 13.86 2.50
C PHE A 205 26.50 13.22 3.87
N PHE A 206 25.97 12.00 3.94
CA PHE A 206 25.48 11.45 5.20
C PHE A 206 25.95 10.00 5.43
N SER A 207 26.41 9.72 6.65
CA SER A 207 27.02 8.43 7.02
C SER A 207 26.31 7.71 8.18
N GLN A 208 25.42 8.38 8.92
CA GLN A 208 24.78 7.85 10.14
C GLN A 208 23.25 7.68 10.03
N GLN A 209 22.72 7.58 8.82
CA GLN A 209 21.28 7.39 8.60
C GLN A 209 20.91 5.91 8.41
N GLU A 210 19.69 5.54 8.81
CA GLU A 210 19.13 4.23 8.46
C GLU A 210 18.90 4.19 6.94
N LEU A 211 19.54 3.24 6.26
CA LEU A 211 19.39 2.99 4.83
C LEU A 211 18.45 1.80 4.61
N ILE A 212 17.78 1.81 3.46
CA ILE A 212 16.90 0.72 3.01
C ILE A 212 17.65 -0.62 2.77
N GLY A 213 18.98 -0.64 2.92
CA GLY A 213 19.82 -1.83 2.78
C GLY A 213 19.86 -2.35 1.34
N ASP A 214 20.54 -3.47 1.15
CA ASP A 214 20.58 -4.14 -0.15
C ASP A 214 19.21 -4.76 -0.46
N ILE A 215 18.66 -4.42 -1.63
CA ILE A 215 17.45 -5.06 -2.14
C ILE A 215 17.87 -6.37 -2.83
N PRO A 216 17.44 -7.55 -2.32
CA PRO A 216 17.83 -8.83 -2.90
C PRO A 216 17.45 -8.92 -4.37
N LYS A 217 18.36 -9.39 -5.20
CA LYS A 217 18.11 -9.63 -6.62
C LYS A 217 17.70 -11.09 -6.81
N GLY A 218 16.51 -11.32 -7.35
CA GLY A 218 16.01 -12.66 -7.63
C GLY A 218 14.52 -12.77 -7.43
N LEU A 219 13.96 -13.90 -7.88
CA LEU A 219 12.57 -14.26 -7.62
C LEU A 219 12.41 -14.67 -6.15
N PRO A 220 11.29 -14.33 -5.49
CA PRO A 220 11.02 -14.76 -4.14
C PRO A 220 10.90 -16.28 -4.10
N SER A 221 11.43 -16.91 -3.04
CA SER A 221 11.18 -18.32 -2.78
C SER A 221 9.75 -18.50 -2.28
N PHE A 222 9.02 -19.44 -2.89
CA PHE A 222 7.68 -19.78 -2.43
C PHE A 222 7.77 -20.63 -1.16
N HIS A 223 7.41 -20.02 -0.03
CA HIS A 223 7.25 -20.73 1.24
C HIS A 223 5.78 -20.72 1.61
N PHE A 224 5.19 -21.91 1.72
CA PHE A 224 3.82 -22.08 2.18
C PHE A 224 3.84 -22.79 3.52
N THR A 225 3.68 -22.02 4.60
CA THR A 225 3.61 -22.53 5.96
C THR A 225 2.18 -22.45 6.45
N LEU A 226 1.63 -23.57 6.92
CA LEU A 226 0.32 -23.59 7.53
C LEU A 226 0.41 -23.06 8.97
N PRO A 227 -0.55 -22.22 9.41
CA PRO A 227 -0.61 -21.77 10.79
C PRO A 227 -0.87 -22.95 11.72
N LYS A 228 -0.35 -22.85 12.95
CA LYS A 228 -0.63 -23.84 13.99
C LYS A 228 -2.02 -23.62 14.61
N PRO A 229 -2.63 -24.63 15.25
CA PRO A 229 -3.98 -24.50 15.82
C PRO A 229 -4.14 -23.35 16.82
N ASP A 230 -3.11 -23.03 17.59
CA ASP A 230 -3.04 -21.90 18.53
C ASP A 230 -3.08 -20.53 17.82
N GLN A 231 -2.75 -20.47 16.54
CA GLN A 231 -2.67 -19.24 15.75
C GLN A 231 -3.95 -18.97 14.93
N TYR A 232 -4.88 -19.94 14.84
CA TYR A 232 -6.05 -19.84 13.96
C TYR A 232 -6.94 -18.63 14.25
N LEU A 233 -7.13 -18.27 15.51
CA LEU A 233 -7.97 -17.13 15.88
C LEU A 233 -7.34 -15.81 15.43
N ALA A 234 -6.03 -15.64 15.67
CA ALA A 234 -5.28 -14.47 15.22
C ALA A 234 -5.26 -14.39 13.68
N VAL A 235 -4.99 -15.49 12.99
CA VAL A 235 -5.00 -15.56 11.52
C VAL A 235 -6.37 -15.18 10.97
N LEU A 236 -7.45 -15.71 11.55
CA LEU A 236 -8.81 -15.36 11.14
C LEU A 236 -9.08 -13.86 11.33
N PHE A 237 -8.66 -13.29 12.46
CA PHE A 237 -8.81 -11.87 12.75
C PHE A 237 -8.09 -10.99 11.72
N TYR A 238 -6.79 -11.20 11.51
CA TYR A 238 -5.99 -10.40 10.57
C TYR A 238 -6.43 -10.58 9.13
N SER A 239 -6.73 -11.81 8.71
CA SER A 239 -7.20 -12.09 7.34
C SER A 239 -8.55 -11.44 7.05
N THR A 240 -9.47 -11.47 8.02
CA THR A 240 -10.78 -10.82 7.88
C THR A 240 -10.63 -9.30 7.86
N ALA A 241 -9.77 -8.74 8.73
CA ALA A 241 -9.49 -7.31 8.75
C ALA A 241 -8.88 -6.84 7.42
N LEU A 242 -7.89 -7.55 6.89
CA LEU A 242 -7.29 -7.29 5.58
C LEU A 242 -8.32 -7.41 4.44
N ALA A 243 -9.16 -8.43 4.47
CA ALA A 243 -10.18 -8.65 3.46
C ALA A 243 -11.17 -7.47 3.40
N LEU A 244 -11.70 -7.06 4.57
CA LEU A 244 -12.65 -5.97 4.67
C LEU A 244 -12.02 -4.63 4.27
N VAL A 245 -10.82 -4.32 4.78
CA VAL A 245 -10.13 -3.08 4.44
C VAL A 245 -9.80 -3.03 2.95
N GLY A 246 -9.29 -4.11 2.36
CA GLY A 246 -8.97 -4.17 0.93
C GLY A 246 -10.20 -3.97 0.03
N VAL A 247 -11.34 -4.58 0.38
CA VAL A 247 -12.59 -4.43 -0.40
C VAL A 247 -13.17 -3.02 -0.23
N ILE A 248 -13.15 -2.46 0.98
CA ILE A 248 -13.62 -1.08 1.22
C ILE A 248 -12.75 -0.08 0.44
N ASP A 249 -11.43 -0.18 0.54
CA ASP A 249 -10.49 0.74 -0.10
C ASP A 249 -10.60 0.68 -1.64
N SER A 250 -10.65 -0.54 -2.17
CA SER A 250 -10.82 -0.77 -3.61
C SER A 250 -12.15 -0.22 -4.14
N LEU A 251 -13.28 -0.49 -3.47
CA LEU A 251 -14.58 -0.03 -3.97
C LEU A 251 -14.79 1.47 -3.78
N LEU A 252 -14.24 2.08 -2.72
CA LEU A 252 -14.27 3.54 -2.58
C LEU A 252 -13.43 4.21 -3.66
N THR A 253 -12.29 3.61 -4.02
CA THR A 253 -11.48 4.06 -5.16
C THR A 253 -12.26 3.93 -6.47
N ALA A 254 -13.01 2.83 -6.65
CA ALA A 254 -13.88 2.64 -7.80
C ALA A 254 -14.99 3.71 -7.90
N VAL A 255 -15.57 4.12 -6.78
CA VAL A 255 -16.56 5.22 -6.74
C VAL A 255 -15.95 6.55 -7.17
N VAL A 256 -14.70 6.83 -6.78
CA VAL A 256 -13.99 8.04 -7.24
C VAL A 256 -13.73 7.96 -8.75
N HIS A 257 -13.27 6.80 -9.23
CA HIS A 257 -13.06 6.55 -10.65
C HIS A 257 -14.34 6.75 -11.48
N ASP A 258 -15.47 6.21 -11.02
CA ASP A 258 -16.78 6.33 -11.67
C ASP A 258 -17.22 7.80 -11.80
N ARG A 259 -16.95 8.62 -10.78
CA ARG A 259 -17.25 10.06 -10.81
C ARG A 259 -16.40 10.82 -11.82
N ILE A 260 -15.14 10.45 -11.99
CA ILE A 260 -14.22 11.09 -12.94
C ILE A 260 -14.55 10.67 -14.38
N THR A 261 -14.84 9.39 -14.60
CA THR A 261 -15.07 8.83 -15.94
C THR A 261 -16.52 8.84 -16.39
N LEU A 262 -17.45 9.15 -15.49
CA LEU A 262 -18.90 9.05 -15.71
C LEU A 262 -19.33 7.64 -16.13
N THR A 263 -18.63 6.62 -15.62
CA THR A 263 -18.94 5.19 -15.85
C THR A 263 -19.41 4.51 -14.56
N LYS A 264 -19.66 3.20 -14.60
CA LYS A 264 -20.02 2.39 -13.43
C LYS A 264 -19.11 1.18 -13.35
N HIS A 265 -18.50 0.96 -12.19
CA HIS A 265 -17.75 -0.24 -11.88
C HIS A 265 -18.66 -1.44 -11.59
N LEU A 266 -18.06 -2.63 -11.50
CA LEU A 266 -18.70 -3.89 -11.11
C LEU A 266 -18.20 -4.34 -9.71
N PRO A 267 -18.88 -4.00 -8.61
CA PRO A 267 -18.34 -4.18 -7.25
C PRO A 267 -17.93 -5.61 -6.91
N ASN A 268 -18.78 -6.58 -7.27
CA ASN A 268 -18.52 -8.00 -6.98
C ASN A 268 -17.36 -8.55 -7.81
N LYS A 269 -17.20 -8.07 -9.04
CA LYS A 269 -16.06 -8.45 -9.89
C LYS A 269 -14.77 -7.81 -9.37
N GLU A 270 -14.85 -6.58 -8.89
CA GLU A 270 -13.73 -5.90 -8.26
C GLU A 270 -13.25 -6.65 -7.01
N SER A 271 -14.16 -7.06 -6.13
CA SER A 271 -13.84 -7.90 -4.96
C SER A 271 -13.15 -9.23 -5.33
N ILE A 272 -13.60 -9.89 -6.40
CA ILE A 272 -12.93 -11.10 -6.92
C ILE A 272 -11.54 -10.77 -7.47
N GLY A 273 -11.39 -9.69 -8.24
CA GLY A 273 -10.11 -9.29 -8.79
C GLY A 273 -9.08 -8.96 -7.72
N GLN A 274 -9.46 -8.19 -6.71
CA GLN A 274 -8.62 -7.91 -5.55
C GLN A 274 -8.23 -9.21 -4.82
N GLY A 275 -9.20 -10.11 -4.63
CA GLY A 275 -8.95 -11.37 -3.94
C GLY A 275 -8.10 -12.38 -4.73
N VAL A 276 -8.04 -12.28 -6.05
CA VAL A 276 -7.08 -13.05 -6.87
C VAL A 276 -5.68 -12.42 -6.82
N GLY A 277 -5.59 -11.10 -6.61
CA GLY A 277 -4.31 -10.41 -6.48
C GLY A 277 -3.64 -10.60 -5.12
N ASN A 278 -4.41 -10.68 -4.04
CA ASN A 278 -3.96 -10.93 -2.67
C ASN A 278 -3.76 -12.43 -2.39
#